data_AF-A0A9J7AI92-F1
#
_entry.id   AF-A0A9J7AI92-F1
#
_cell.length_a   1.000
_cell.length_b   1.000
_cell.length_c   1.000
_cell.angle_alpha   90.00
_cell.angle_beta   90.00
_cell.angle_gamma   90.00
#
_symmetry.space_group_name_H-M   'P 1'
#
loop_
_entity.id
_entity.type
_entity.pdbx_description
1 polymer ?
#
loop_
_entity_poly.entity_id
_entity_poly.type
_entity_poly.pdbx_seq_one_letter_code
_entity_poly.pdbx_strand_id
1 'polypeptide(L)'
;MKQLKLMFIILICLMLLGYAIAFAAYNNQQVTINFLVGAQVTISIALWSGLVFSVGVLFVWLLGSFSNAAQRLKMRKLQKELEEVKRRLERVS
;
A
#
# COMPACT_ATOMS: atom_id res chain seq x y z
N MET A 1 -4.03 -20.43 8.21
CA MET A 1 -4.14 -18.99 8.52
C MET A 1 -3.70 -18.06 7.38
N LYS A 2 -2.52 -18.23 6.77
CA LYS A 2 -2.05 -17.33 5.68
C LYS A 2 -2.97 -17.32 4.45
N GLN A 3 -3.44 -18.49 4.01
CA GLN A 3 -4.34 -18.64 2.87
C GLN A 3 -5.71 -17.98 3.10
N LEU A 4 -6.28 -18.15 4.30
CA LEU A 4 -7.56 -17.52 4.68
C LEU A 4 -7.46 -15.99 4.71
N LYS A 5 -6.36 -15.46 5.27
CA LYS A 5 -6.08 -14.01 5.25
C LYS A 5 -5.94 -13.49 3.81
N LEU A 6 -5.23 -14.22 2.95
CA LEU A 6 -5.07 -13.85 1.54
C LEU A 6 -6.42 -13.84 0.81
N MET A 7 -7.25 -14.87 0.99
CA MET A 7 -8.58 -14.96 0.40
C MET A 7 -9.48 -13.81 0.86
N PHE A 8 -9.43 -13.46 2.15
CA PHE A 8 -10.19 -12.33 2.69
C PHE A 8 -9.74 -10.99 2.12
N ILE A 9 -8.42 -10.78 1.97
CA ILE A 9 -7.86 -9.59 1.32
C ILE A 9 -8.32 -9.50 -0.14
N ILE A 10 -8.25 -10.61 -0.89
CA ILE A 10 -8.70 -10.66 -2.29
C ILE A 10 -10.18 -10.32 -2.38
N LEU A 11 -11.02 -10.88 -1.49
CA LEU A 11 -12.45 -10.60 -1.45
C LEU A 11 -12.74 -9.12 -1.21
N ILE A 12 -12.05 -8.49 -0.24
CA ILE A 12 -12.18 -7.05 0.03
C ILE A 12 -11.73 -6.24 -1.19
N CYS A 13 -10.62 -6.58 -1.83
CA CYS A 13 -10.15 -5.90 -3.03
C CYS A 13 -11.18 -5.98 -4.17
N LEU A 14 -11.78 -7.16 -4.38
CA LEU A 14 -12.82 -7.34 -5.39
C LEU A 14 -14.07 -6.52 -5.07
N MET A 15 -14.50 -6.47 -3.80
CA MET A 15 -15.61 -5.63 -3.37
C MET A 15 -15.33 -4.14 -3.60
N LEU A 16 -14.15 -3.66 -3.22
CA LEU A 16 -13.74 -2.27 -3.44
C LEU A 16 -13.68 -1.93 -4.94
N LEU A 17 -13.18 -2.84 -5.76
CA LEU A 17 -13.12 -2.66 -7.21
C LEU A 17 -14.52 -2.61 -7.83
N GLY A 18 -15.42 -3.52 -7.43
CA GLY A 18 -16.82 -3.49 -7.86
C GLY A 18 -17.53 -2.20 -7.44
N TYR A 19 -17.29 -1.75 -6.20
CA TYR A 19 -17.82 -0.47 -5.71
C TYR A 19 -17.28 0.72 -6.52
N ALA A 20 -15.98 0.77 -6.81
CA ALA A 20 -15.39 1.86 -7.59
C ALA A 20 -15.98 1.94 -9.01
N ILE A 21 -16.18 0.80 -9.67
CA ILE A 21 -16.82 0.74 -10.99
C ILE A 21 -18.27 1.23 -10.91
N ALA A 22 -19.05 0.72 -9.95
CA ALA A 22 -20.44 1.15 -9.77
C ALA A 22 -20.52 2.65 -9.44
N PHE A 23 -19.66 3.14 -8.55
CA PHE A 23 -19.55 4.55 -8.21
C PHE A 23 -19.29 5.39 -9.46
N ALA A 24 -18.31 5.00 -10.29
CA ALA A 24 -18.00 5.71 -11.53
C ALA A 24 -19.15 5.68 -12.54
N ALA A 25 -19.86 4.55 -12.67
CA ALA A 25 -20.97 4.40 -13.60
C ALA A 25 -22.18 5.27 -13.23
N TYR A 26 -22.51 5.36 -11.93
CA TYR A 26 -23.66 6.13 -11.46
C TYR A 26 -23.35 7.61 -11.19
N ASN A 27 -22.09 7.97 -10.95
CA ASN A 27 -21.69 9.33 -10.59
C ASN A 27 -20.88 9.99 -11.71
N ASN A 28 -21.55 10.30 -12.83
CA ASN A 28 -20.96 11.09 -13.91
C ASN A 28 -21.07 12.62 -13.68
N GLN A 29 -21.34 13.03 -12.44
CA GLN A 29 -21.44 14.44 -12.10
C GLN A 29 -20.07 15.11 -12.22
N GLN A 30 -20.04 16.25 -12.88
CA GLN A 30 -18.86 17.10 -12.92
C GLN A 30 -18.74 17.89 -11.61
N VAL A 31 -17.53 17.93 -11.07
CA VAL A 31 -17.18 18.73 -9.90
C VAL A 31 -16.13 19.76 -10.26
N THR A 32 -16.37 20.99 -9.83
CA THR A 32 -15.44 22.10 -10.00
C THR A 32 -14.57 22.19 -8.76
N ILE A 33 -13.26 22.04 -8.95
CA ILE A 33 -12.26 22.13 -7.89
C ILE A 33 -11.69 23.54 -7.90
N ASN A 34 -11.95 24.27 -6.82
CA ASN A 34 -11.39 25.59 -6.58
C ASN A 34 -10.06 25.44 -5.85
N PHE A 35 -8.97 25.80 -6.51
CA PHE A 35 -7.65 25.82 -5.91
C PHE A 35 -7.38 27.17 -5.24
N LEU A 36 -6.53 27.17 -4.21
CA LEU A 36 -6.08 28.40 -3.53
C LEU A 36 -5.34 29.36 -4.49
N VAL A 37 -4.70 28.82 -5.53
CA VAL A 37 -3.99 29.56 -6.58
C VAL A 37 -4.23 28.85 -7.91
N GLY A 38 -4.48 29.63 -8.98
CA GLY A 38 -4.64 29.12 -10.35
C GLY A 38 -6.10 29.03 -10.82
N ALA A 39 -6.29 28.42 -11.99
CA ALA A 39 -7.61 28.25 -12.59
C ALA A 39 -8.38 27.10 -11.96
N GLN A 40 -9.70 27.26 -11.85
CA GLN A 40 -10.60 26.18 -11.46
C GLN A 40 -10.55 25.04 -12.49
N VAL A 41 -10.62 23.81 -12.02
CA VAL A 41 -10.63 22.62 -12.88
C VAL A 41 -11.94 21.88 -12.68
N THR A 42 -12.64 21.60 -13.78
CA THR A 42 -13.86 20.80 -13.78
C THR A 42 -13.56 19.41 -14.27
N ILE A 43 -13.71 18.41 -13.41
CA ILE A 43 -13.48 16.99 -13.72
C ILE A 43 -14.63 16.13 -13.20
N SER A 44 -14.78 14.90 -13.70
CA SER A 44 -15.74 13.96 -13.15
C SER A 44 -15.37 13.59 -11.71
N ILE A 45 -16.37 13.52 -10.82
CA ILE A 45 -16.16 13.12 -9.42
C ILE A 45 -15.52 11.73 -9.31
N ALA A 46 -15.81 10.83 -10.24
CA ALA A 46 -15.21 9.51 -10.31
C ALA A 46 -13.70 9.57 -10.59
N LEU A 47 -13.29 10.48 -11.47
CA LEU A 47 -11.88 10.68 -11.81
C LEU A 47 -11.13 11.38 -10.65
N TRP A 48 -11.78 12.35 -10.01
CA TRP A 48 -11.23 13.00 -8.83
C TRP A 48 -11.02 12.04 -7.67
N SER A 49 -12.04 11.24 -7.33
CA SER A 49 -11.95 10.26 -6.25
C SER A 49 -10.90 9.18 -6.54
N GLY A 50 -10.82 8.74 -7.80
CA GLY A 50 -9.76 7.84 -8.26
C GLY A 50 -8.36 8.40 -8.03
N LEU A 51 -8.12 9.65 -8.41
CA LEU A 51 -6.83 10.32 -8.20
C LEU A 51 -6.46 10.42 -6.72
N VAL A 52 -7.39 10.89 -5.88
CA VAL A 52 -7.16 11.00 -4.43
C VAL A 52 -6.84 9.64 -3.82
N PHE A 53 -7.57 8.60 -4.22
CA PHE A 53 -7.33 7.24 -3.75
C PHE A 53 -5.98 6.70 -4.21
N SER A 54 -5.61 6.89 -5.48
CA SER A 54 -4.31 6.50 -6.02
C SER A 54 -3.16 7.14 -5.26
N VAL A 55 -3.27 8.43 -4.93
CA VAL A 55 -2.26 9.13 -4.10
C VAL A 55 -2.13 8.46 -2.73
N GLY A 56 -3.25 8.16 -2.07
CA GLY A 56 -3.24 7.45 -0.78
C GLY A 56 -2.55 6.08 -0.87
N VAL A 57 -2.85 5.29 -1.90
CA VAL A 57 -2.22 3.98 -2.15
C VAL A 57 -0.71 4.12 -2.36
N LEU A 58 -0.27 5.11 -3.14
CA LEU A 58 1.15 5.37 -3.37
C LEU A 58 1.88 5.70 -2.05
N PHE A 59 1.28 6.52 -1.19
CA PHE A 59 1.84 6.83 0.13
C PHE A 59 1.99 5.59 1.01
N VAL A 60 0.93 4.77 1.12
CA VAL A 60 0.97 3.53 1.92
C VAL A 60 2.02 2.56 1.37
N TRP A 61 2.10 2.43 0.04
CA TRP A 61 3.08 1.57 -0.61
C TRP A 61 4.52 2.03 -0.38
N LEU A 62 4.79 3.33 -0.47
CA LEU A 62 6.10 3.91 -0.17
C LEU A 62 6.49 3.65 1.28
N LEU A 63 5.62 3.97 2.24
CA LEU A 63 5.88 3.76 3.66
C LEU A 63 6.13 2.28 3.98
N GLY A 64 5.32 1.38 3.42
CA GLY A 64 5.50 -0.06 3.56
C GLY A 64 6.83 -0.56 2.97
N SER A 65 7.25 0.01 1.84
CA SER A 65 8.51 -0.34 1.18
C SER A 65 9.72 0.08 2.02
N PHE A 66 9.70 1.29 2.58
CA PHE A 66 10.73 1.74 3.52
C PHE A 66 10.81 0.85 4.77
N SER A 67 9.66 0.52 5.37
CA SER A 67 9.60 -0.37 6.54
C SER A 67 10.19 -1.76 6.24
N ASN A 68 9.80 -2.35 5.10
CA ASN A 68 10.33 -3.64 4.66
C ASN A 68 11.83 -3.60 4.39
N ALA A 69 12.35 -2.52 3.80
CA ALA A 69 13.78 -2.35 3.58
C ALA A 69 14.56 -2.30 4.90
N ALA A 70 14.08 -1.52 5.88
CA ALA A 70 14.67 -1.45 7.21
C ALA A 70 14.64 -2.80 7.93
N GLN A 71 13.52 -3.54 7.85
CA GLN A 71 13.41 -4.88 8.42
C GLN A 71 14.37 -5.88 7.76
N ARG A 72 14.56 -5.84 6.44
CA ARG A 72 15.51 -6.70 5.73
C ARG A 72 16.95 -6.43 6.16
N LEU A 73 17.33 -5.17 6.38
CA LEU A 73 18.65 -4.82 6.90
C LEU A 73 18.87 -5.37 8.31
N LYS A 74 17.87 -5.23 9.20
CA LYS A 74 17.92 -5.84 10.54
C LYS A 74 18.05 -7.35 10.45
N MET A 75 17.24 -8.01 9.62
CA MET A 75 17.28 -9.46 9.43
C MET A 75 18.67 -9.94 9.00
N ARG A 76 19.33 -9.25 8.06
CA ARG A 76 20.70 -9.58 7.64
C ARG A 76 21.72 -9.45 8.77
N LYS A 77 21.58 -8.44 9.63
CA LYS A 77 22.44 -8.29 10.82
C LYS A 77 22.21 -9.43 11.81
N LEU A 78 20.95 -9.72 12.16
CA LEU A 78 20.61 -10.82 13.06
C LEU A 78 21.09 -12.18 12.51
N GLN A 79 21.00 -12.41 11.20
CA GLN A 79 21.51 -13.65 10.59
C GLN A 79 23.03 -13.79 10.74
N LYS A 80 23.78 -12.70 10.56
CA LYS A 80 25.23 -12.70 10.78
C LYS A 80 25.60 -12.96 12.25
N GLU A 81 24.91 -12.30 13.18
CA GLU A 81 25.10 -12.52 14.62
C GLU A 81 24.81 -13.97 15.01
N LEU A 82 23.72 -14.53 14.49
CA LEU A 82 23.35 -15.94 14.71
C LEU A 82 24.45 -16.89 14.21
N GLU A 83 25.02 -16.62 13.03
CA GLU A 83 26.08 -17.46 12.45
C GLU A 83 27.38 -17.35 13.25
N GLU A 84 27.72 -16.16 13.75
CA GLU A 84 28.90 -15.97 14.60
C GLU A 84 28.76 -16.69 15.95
N VAL A 85 27.60 -16.59 16.60
CA VAL A 85 27.32 -17.30 17.86
C VAL A 85 27.39 -18.81 17.66
N LYS A 86 26.84 -19.35 16.56
CA LYS A 86 26.95 -20.78 16.22
C LYS A 86 28.41 -21.22 16.07
N ARG A 87 29.21 -20.47 15.31
CA ARG A 87 30.65 -20.78 15.13
C ARG A 87 31.44 -20.72 16.44
N ARG A 88 31.05 -19.86 17.39
CA ARG A 88 31.68 -19.79 18.72
C ARG A 88 31.32 -21.01 19.57
N LEU A 89 30.06 -21.44 19.54
CA LEU A 89 29.60 -22.65 20.23
C LEU A 89 30.31 -23.91 19.73
N GLU A 90 30.46 -24.06 18.41
CA GLU A 90 31.17 -25.19 17.78
C GLU A 90 32.67 -25.26 18.13
N ARG A 91 33.30 -24.14 18.52
CA ARG A 91 34.70 -24.13 18.97
C ARG A 91 34.89 -24.46 20.45
N VAL A 92 33.82 -24.41 21.24
CA VAL A 92 33.87 -24.60 22.70
C VAL A 92 33.37 -25.99 23.11
N SER A 93 32.63 -26.70 22.23
CA SER A 93 32.35 -28.13 22.36
C SER A 93 33.48 -29.00 21.83
#